data_AF-A0A371CKA3-F1
#
_entry.id   AF-A0A371CKA3-F1
#
_cell.length_a   1.000
_cell.length_b   1.000
_cell.length_c   1.000
_cell.angle_alpha   90.00
_cell.angle_beta   90.00
_cell.angle_gamma   90.00
#
_symmetry.space_group_name_H-M   'P 1'
#
loop_
_entity.id
_entity.type
_entity.pdbx_description
1 polymer ?
#
loop_
_entity_poly.entity_id
_entity_poly.type
_entity_poly.pdbx_seq_one_letter_code
_entity_poly.pdbx_strand_id
1 'polypeptide(L)'
;MDSLPLELHTQIFQFACTDDGSTARSLSLVSRYVRAAAAVYYYQSLAISGLAQMVELVARLEAIPPHLRRIRRLFLSDWTHADVQTRSMFFTDMERYDAEKALAARILDLAAPTLESLALVASCPYTAPPLVGHLFSITLPGLLELSIHGFYPFPRLPGTMPKLERLHLSGNRNPHGLLQLGALEAACPNLTHLRISDVAIATPFARELHAA
;
A
#
# COMPACT_ATOMS: atom_id res chain seq x y z
N MET A 1 -17.86 20.29 22.36
CA MET A 1 -18.03 20.15 20.89
C MET A 1 -19.41 20.72 20.52
N ASP A 2 -19.79 21.84 21.14
CA ASP A 2 -21.21 22.21 21.24
C ASP A 2 -21.55 23.41 20.34
N SER A 3 -20.55 23.92 19.60
CA SER A 3 -20.66 25.08 18.73
C SER A 3 -20.72 24.72 17.24
N LEU A 4 -20.33 23.50 16.85
CA LEU A 4 -20.37 23.03 15.46
C LEU A 4 -21.28 21.80 15.33
N PRO A 5 -21.97 21.64 14.19
CA PRO A 5 -22.75 20.44 13.92
C PRO A 5 -21.84 19.22 13.65
N LEU A 6 -22.44 18.03 13.72
CA LEU A 6 -21.72 16.75 13.59
C LEU A 6 -20.95 16.65 12.28
N GLU A 7 -21.51 17.16 11.18
CA GLU A 7 -20.94 17.13 9.84
C GLU A 7 -19.60 17.87 9.76
N LEU A 8 -19.45 18.96 10.52
CA LEU A 8 -18.19 19.69 10.57
C LEU A 8 -17.17 18.95 11.44
N HIS A 9 -17.59 18.30 12.53
CA HIS A 9 -16.69 17.45 13.31
C HIS A 9 -16.18 16.26 12.51
N THR A 10 -17.05 15.59 11.75
CA THR A 10 -16.63 14.47 10.88
C THR A 10 -15.70 14.95 9.77
N GLN A 11 -15.94 16.11 9.16
CA GLN A 11 -15.03 16.70 8.19
C GLN A 11 -13.66 17.03 8.81
N ILE A 12 -13.61 17.59 10.01
CA ILE A 12 -12.36 17.82 10.76
C ILE A 12 -11.63 16.49 10.99
N PHE A 13 -12.34 15.45 11.45
CA PHE A 13 -11.74 14.14 11.70
C PHE A 13 -11.23 13.48 10.41
N GLN A 14 -11.91 13.65 9.28
CA GLN A 14 -11.45 13.16 7.99
C GLN A 14 -10.09 13.77 7.59
N PHE A 15 -9.90 15.07 7.85
CA PHE A 15 -8.64 15.77 7.59
C PHE A 15 -7.57 15.51 8.65
N ALA A 16 -7.94 15.16 9.87
CA ALA A 16 -7.00 14.85 10.95
C ALA A 16 -6.50 13.40 10.91
N CYS A 17 -7.37 12.43 10.56
CA CYS A 17 -7.06 10.99 10.56
C CYS A 17 -6.27 10.57 9.31
N THR A 18 -5.09 11.16 9.12
CA THR A 18 -4.21 10.97 7.96
C THR A 18 -2.88 10.30 8.26
N ASP A 19 -2.70 9.88 9.51
CA ASP A 19 -1.49 9.25 10.03
C ASP A 19 -1.56 7.72 9.98
N ASP A 20 -0.93 7.02 10.91
CA ASP A 20 -0.94 5.56 11.07
C ASP A 20 -2.19 5.02 11.80
N GLY A 21 -3.20 5.88 12.01
CA GLY A 21 -4.41 5.58 12.78
C GLY A 21 -4.32 6.01 14.24
N SER A 22 -3.18 6.55 14.69
CA SER A 22 -3.01 7.05 16.06
C SER A 22 -3.92 8.25 16.38
N THR A 23 -4.16 9.16 15.43
CA THR A 23 -5.11 10.27 15.62
C THR A 23 -6.52 9.76 15.85
N ALA A 24 -7.00 8.79 15.05
CA ALA A 24 -8.34 8.22 15.21
C ALA A 24 -8.50 7.56 16.59
N ARG A 25 -7.48 6.83 17.06
CA ARG A 25 -7.45 6.24 18.41
C ARG A 25 -7.48 7.31 19.50
N SER A 26 -6.70 8.38 19.34
CA SER A 26 -6.66 9.49 20.29
C SER A 26 -8.01 10.19 20.40
N LEU A 27 -8.68 10.42 19.28
CA LEU A 27 -10.05 10.97 19.24
C LEU A 27 -11.05 10.07 20.00
N SER A 28 -10.94 8.75 19.88
CA SER A 28 -11.80 7.80 20.61
C SER A 28 -11.68 7.83 22.14
N LEU A 29 -10.61 8.45 22.66
CA LEU A 29 -10.37 8.57 24.10
C LEU A 29 -10.92 9.87 24.68
N VAL A 30 -11.29 10.85 23.85
CA VAL A 30 -11.73 12.18 24.30
C VAL A 30 -13.11 12.15 24.96
N SER A 31 -14.11 11.56 24.30
CA SER A 31 -15.47 11.42 24.84
C SER A 31 -16.28 10.36 24.09
N ARG A 32 -17.44 9.98 24.63
CA ARG A 32 -18.38 9.06 23.94
C ARG A 32 -18.84 9.60 22.58
N TYR A 33 -19.10 10.92 22.51
CA TYR A 33 -19.50 11.57 21.26
C TYR A 33 -18.37 11.56 20.24
N VAL A 34 -17.15 11.93 20.64
CA VAL A 34 -15.97 11.94 19.75
C VAL A 34 -15.68 10.53 19.24
N ARG A 35 -15.75 9.54 20.13
CA ARG A 35 -15.59 8.12 19.78
C ARG A 35 -16.60 7.68 18.72
N ALA A 36 -17.87 8.03 18.88
CA ALA A 36 -18.90 7.67 17.91
C ALA A 36 -18.66 8.36 16.55
N ALA A 37 -18.34 9.66 16.57
CA ALA A 37 -18.09 10.44 15.36
C ALA A 37 -16.77 10.03 14.65
N ALA A 38 -15.75 9.59 15.38
CA ALA A 38 -14.47 9.15 14.83
C ALA A 38 -14.48 7.71 14.30
N ALA A 39 -15.52 6.92 14.62
CA ALA A 39 -15.58 5.48 14.33
C ALA A 39 -15.38 5.12 12.85
N VAL A 40 -15.84 5.98 11.94
CA VAL A 40 -15.71 5.79 10.49
C VAL A 40 -14.26 5.90 10.01
N TYR A 41 -13.37 6.49 10.82
CA TYR A 41 -11.99 6.80 10.46
C TYR A 41 -10.96 5.86 11.10
N TYR A 42 -11.38 4.87 11.88
CA TYR A 42 -10.47 3.94 12.58
C TYR A 42 -9.54 3.16 11.67
N TYR A 43 -10.00 2.85 10.46
CA TYR A 43 -9.25 2.09 9.47
C TYR A 43 -8.95 2.90 8.21
N GLN A 44 -9.19 4.23 8.23
CA GLN A 44 -8.97 5.09 7.07
C GLN A 44 -7.52 5.07 6.63
N SER A 45 -6.61 5.08 7.59
CA SER A 45 -5.18 5.20 7.38
C SER A 45 -4.48 4.19 8.27
N LEU A 46 -3.72 3.28 7.66
CA LEU A 46 -3.08 2.15 8.34
C LEU A 46 -1.61 2.08 7.94
N ALA A 47 -0.74 1.85 8.92
CA ALA A 47 0.65 1.48 8.69
C ALA A 47 0.92 0.11 9.35
N ILE A 48 1.31 -0.87 8.54
CA ILE A 48 1.49 -2.26 8.95
C ILE A 48 2.86 -2.74 8.52
N SER A 49 3.56 -3.41 9.43
CA SER A 49 4.93 -3.86 9.22
C SER A 49 5.18 -5.20 9.90
N GLY A 50 5.61 -6.18 9.10
CA GLY A 50 5.95 -7.53 9.54
C GLY A 50 4.77 -8.44 9.88
N LEU A 51 5.06 -9.74 10.00
CA LEU A 51 4.08 -10.82 10.14
C LEU A 51 3.04 -10.60 11.26
N ALA A 52 3.49 -10.25 12.47
CA ALA A 52 2.60 -10.16 13.63
C ALA A 52 1.48 -9.13 13.45
N GLN A 53 1.80 -7.96 12.88
CA GLN A 53 0.79 -6.93 12.62
C GLN A 53 -0.14 -7.33 11.48
N MET A 54 0.38 -8.02 10.46
CA MET A 54 -0.44 -8.52 9.36
C MET A 54 -1.47 -9.56 9.84
N VAL A 55 -1.06 -10.52 10.67
CA VAL A 55 -1.96 -11.53 11.27
C VAL A 55 -3.12 -10.84 12.01
N GLU A 56 -2.79 -9.91 12.90
CA GLU A 56 -3.78 -9.20 13.72
C GLU A 56 -4.72 -8.35 12.87
N LEU A 57 -4.19 -7.67 11.84
CA LEU A 57 -5.01 -6.85 10.96
C LEU A 57 -5.98 -7.71 10.14
N VAL A 58 -5.51 -8.81 9.54
CA VAL A 58 -6.37 -9.69 8.74
C VAL A 58 -7.53 -10.21 9.59
N ALA A 59 -7.25 -10.72 10.80
CA ALA A 59 -8.29 -11.20 11.71
C ALA A 59 -9.34 -10.11 12.03
N ARG A 60 -8.90 -8.87 12.25
CA ARG A 60 -9.80 -7.73 12.50
C ARG A 60 -10.61 -7.34 11.28
N LEU A 61 -9.98 -7.22 10.11
CA LEU A 61 -10.66 -6.82 8.88
C LEU A 61 -11.70 -7.86 8.45
N GLU A 62 -11.41 -9.15 8.62
CA GLU A 62 -12.36 -10.21 8.28
C GLU A 62 -13.62 -10.18 9.17
N ALA A 63 -13.49 -9.82 10.44
CA ALA A 63 -14.61 -9.63 11.35
C ALA A 63 -15.47 -8.39 11.04
N ILE A 64 -14.91 -7.40 10.32
CA ILE A 64 -15.62 -6.17 9.96
C ILE A 64 -16.42 -6.40 8.67
N PRO A 65 -17.70 -5.99 8.58
CA PRO A 65 -18.46 -6.05 7.33
C PRO A 65 -17.80 -5.25 6.18
N PRO A 66 -17.86 -5.70 4.92
CA PRO A 66 -17.17 -5.06 3.80
C PRO A 66 -17.42 -3.55 3.65
N HIS A 67 -18.66 -3.09 3.87
CA HIS A 67 -19.04 -1.68 3.75
C HIS A 67 -18.44 -0.76 4.83
N LEU A 68 -17.88 -1.33 5.90
CA LEU A 68 -17.19 -0.62 6.98
C LEU A 68 -15.66 -0.70 6.87
N ARG A 69 -15.12 -1.52 5.94
CA ARG A 69 -13.68 -1.63 5.67
C ARG A 69 -13.21 -0.47 4.79
N ARG A 70 -13.19 0.74 5.35
CA ARG A 70 -12.84 1.96 4.59
C ARG A 70 -11.35 2.26 4.69
N ILE A 71 -10.52 1.45 4.06
CA ILE A 71 -9.07 1.66 4.01
C ILE A 71 -8.74 2.54 2.81
N ARG A 72 -8.38 3.80 3.05
CA ARG A 72 -8.01 4.77 2.00
C ARG A 72 -6.51 4.87 1.82
N ARG A 73 -5.76 4.78 2.92
CA ARG A 73 -4.30 4.87 2.94
C ARG A 73 -3.73 3.64 3.61
N LEU A 74 -2.82 2.98 2.93
CA LEU A 74 -2.13 1.82 3.45
C LEU A 74 -0.63 1.98 3.23
N PHE A 75 0.13 1.91 4.32
CA PHE A 75 1.53 1.56 4.30
C PHE A 75 1.67 0.09 4.70
N LEU A 76 2.34 -0.71 3.87
CA LEU A 76 2.54 -2.13 4.09
C LEU A 76 4.02 -2.47 3.89
N SER A 77 4.64 -3.10 4.88
CA SER A 77 6.01 -3.59 4.77
C SER A 77 6.17 -5.02 5.26
N ASP A 78 7.00 -5.79 4.56
CA ASP A 78 7.41 -7.13 4.98
C ASP A 78 8.44 -7.10 6.12
N TRP A 79 9.10 -5.97 6.35
CA TRP A 79 10.08 -5.81 7.43
C TRP A 79 9.51 -4.97 8.58
N THR A 80 9.85 -5.35 9.80
CA THR A 80 9.65 -4.48 10.97
C THR A 80 10.76 -3.42 11.04
N HIS A 81 10.54 -2.35 11.82
CA HIS A 81 11.61 -1.38 12.12
C HIS A 81 12.88 -2.04 12.69
N ALA A 82 12.72 -3.11 13.49
CA ALA A 82 13.85 -3.86 14.05
C ALA A 82 14.61 -4.65 12.97
N ASP A 83 13.90 -5.24 12.00
CA ASP A 83 14.51 -5.97 10.89
C ASP A 83 15.36 -5.02 10.01
N VAL A 84 14.84 -3.81 9.73
CA VAL A 84 15.57 -2.76 8.98
C VAL A 84 16.89 -2.39 9.66
N GLN A 85 16.90 -2.28 10.98
CA GLN A 85 18.10 -1.93 11.74
C GLN A 85 19.13 -3.07 11.78
N THR A 86 18.65 -4.31 11.89
CA THR A 86 19.50 -5.48 12.04
C THR A 86 20.11 -5.91 10.69
N ARG A 87 19.46 -5.58 9.56
CA ARG A 87 19.83 -6.02 8.19
C ARG A 87 20.06 -7.53 8.05
N SER A 88 19.58 -8.32 9.00
CA SER A 88 19.82 -9.76 9.02
C SER A 88 18.72 -10.44 8.24
N MET A 89 18.99 -10.71 6.98
CA MET A 89 18.15 -11.59 6.17
C MET A 89 18.43 -13.02 6.61
N PHE A 90 17.60 -13.56 7.49
CA PHE A 90 17.64 -14.99 7.80
C PHE A 90 16.96 -15.73 6.65
N PHE A 91 17.74 -16.14 5.65
CA PHE A 91 17.31 -16.88 4.46
C PHE A 91 16.68 -18.26 4.77
N THR A 92 16.59 -18.66 6.04
CA THR A 92 16.15 -19.99 6.48
C THR A 92 14.68 -20.08 6.84
N ASP A 93 13.95 -18.97 6.94
CA ASP A 93 12.56 -18.95 7.42
C ASP A 93 11.55 -18.83 6.26
N MET A 94 11.56 -19.83 5.37
CA MET A 94 10.68 -19.86 4.19
C MET A 94 9.18 -19.86 4.55
N GLU A 95 8.81 -20.55 5.63
CA GLU A 95 7.42 -20.58 6.12
C GLU A 95 6.93 -19.19 6.53
N ARG A 96 7.77 -18.41 7.21
CA ARG A 96 7.46 -17.01 7.54
C ARG A 96 7.24 -16.16 6.30
N TYR A 97 8.11 -16.27 5.28
CA TYR A 97 7.94 -15.50 4.04
C TYR A 97 6.66 -15.86 3.29
N ASP A 98 6.30 -17.16 3.27
CA ASP A 98 5.05 -17.60 2.67
C ASP A 98 3.82 -17.04 3.41
N ALA A 99 3.86 -17.03 4.75
CA ALA A 99 2.81 -16.44 5.57
C ALA A 99 2.70 -14.92 5.38
N GLU A 100 3.83 -14.20 5.40
CA GLU A 100 3.89 -12.74 5.17
C GLU A 100 3.32 -12.38 3.79
N LYS A 101 3.75 -13.09 2.75
CA LYS A 101 3.21 -12.94 1.39
C LYS A 101 1.70 -13.16 1.34
N ALA A 102 1.20 -14.24 1.92
CA ALA A 102 -0.22 -14.59 1.87
C ALA A 102 -1.08 -13.55 2.61
N LEU A 103 -0.64 -13.10 3.79
CA LEU A 103 -1.36 -12.11 4.58
C LEU A 103 -1.29 -10.72 3.94
N ALA A 104 -0.14 -10.33 3.39
CA ALA A 104 -0.01 -9.07 2.66
C ALA A 104 -0.94 -9.02 1.43
N ALA A 105 -1.00 -10.11 0.64
CA ALA A 105 -1.93 -10.23 -0.47
C ALA A 105 -3.39 -10.11 -0.01
N ARG A 106 -3.75 -10.79 1.09
CA ARG A 106 -5.09 -10.72 1.70
C ARG A 106 -5.46 -9.30 2.16
N ILE A 107 -4.52 -8.57 2.76
CA ILE A 107 -4.74 -7.16 3.15
C ILE A 107 -5.01 -6.31 1.92
N LEU A 108 -4.23 -6.50 0.84
CA LEU A 108 -4.45 -5.79 -0.42
C LEU A 108 -5.85 -6.08 -1.00
N ASP A 109 -6.30 -7.34 -1.00
CA ASP A 109 -7.63 -7.72 -1.47
C ASP A 109 -8.75 -7.05 -0.65
N LEU A 110 -8.59 -7.00 0.68
CA LEU A 110 -9.56 -6.39 1.58
C LEU A 110 -9.60 -4.86 1.46
N ALA A 111 -8.47 -4.23 1.13
CA ALA A 111 -8.34 -2.79 0.96
C ALA A 111 -8.72 -2.33 -0.46
N ALA A 112 -8.60 -3.19 -1.47
CA ALA A 112 -8.69 -2.84 -2.89
C ALA A 112 -9.89 -1.96 -3.27
N PRO A 113 -11.13 -2.20 -2.79
CA PRO A 113 -12.28 -1.40 -3.20
C PRO A 113 -12.24 0.07 -2.76
N THR A 114 -11.51 0.39 -1.69
CA THR A 114 -11.51 1.73 -1.08
C THR A 114 -10.15 2.43 -1.09
N LEU A 115 -9.10 1.75 -1.54
CA LEU A 115 -7.73 2.23 -1.45
C LEU A 115 -7.49 3.39 -2.42
N GLU A 116 -6.99 4.50 -1.88
CA GLU A 116 -6.69 5.75 -2.61
C GLU A 116 -5.17 6.00 -2.68
N SER A 117 -4.42 5.57 -1.66
CA SER A 117 -2.95 5.65 -1.64
C SER A 117 -2.34 4.39 -1.02
N LEU A 118 -1.32 3.86 -1.69
CA LEU A 118 -0.57 2.69 -1.24
C LEU A 118 0.93 2.97 -1.24
N ALA A 119 1.59 2.68 -0.13
CA ALA A 119 3.04 2.56 -0.03
C ALA A 119 3.40 1.12 0.35
N LEU A 120 4.01 0.39 -0.57
CA LEU A 120 4.44 -0.99 -0.38
C LEU A 120 5.97 -1.05 -0.29
N VAL A 121 6.50 -1.52 0.83
CA VAL A 121 7.94 -1.72 1.04
C VAL A 121 8.20 -3.21 1.21
N ALA A 122 8.64 -3.87 0.14
CA ALA A 122 8.98 -5.28 0.11
C ALA A 122 10.49 -5.45 -0.07
N SER A 123 11.21 -5.60 1.05
CA SER A 123 12.67 -5.66 1.07
C SER A 123 13.21 -7.08 0.86
N CYS A 124 12.40 -8.11 1.11
CA CYS A 124 12.79 -9.50 0.90
C CYS A 124 12.61 -9.94 -0.57
N PRO A 125 13.64 -10.49 -1.23
CA PRO A 125 13.56 -10.99 -2.61
C PRO A 125 12.54 -12.12 -2.82
N TYR A 126 12.14 -12.84 -1.78
CA TYR A 126 11.15 -13.93 -1.87
C TYR A 126 9.71 -13.43 -1.76
N THR A 127 9.48 -12.32 -1.05
CA THR A 127 8.15 -11.71 -0.87
C THR A 127 7.87 -10.67 -1.95
N ALA A 128 8.87 -9.88 -2.36
CA ALA A 128 8.67 -8.72 -3.22
C ALA A 128 8.10 -9.07 -4.60
N PRO A 129 8.68 -10.02 -5.38
CA PRO A 129 8.13 -10.33 -6.68
C PRO A 129 6.69 -10.85 -6.66
N PRO A 130 6.33 -11.88 -5.87
CA PRO A 130 4.96 -12.37 -5.88
C PRO A 130 3.96 -11.35 -5.33
N LEU A 131 4.34 -10.53 -4.35
CA LEU A 131 3.44 -9.52 -3.79
C LEU A 131 3.15 -8.37 -4.77
N VAL A 132 4.19 -7.89 -5.47
CA VAL A 132 4.03 -6.90 -6.54
C VAL A 132 3.24 -7.50 -7.71
N GLY A 133 3.50 -8.76 -8.05
CA GLY A 133 2.70 -9.50 -9.05
C GLY A 133 1.22 -9.56 -8.68
N HIS A 134 0.91 -9.88 -7.41
CA HIS A 134 -0.47 -9.88 -6.89
C HIS A 134 -1.11 -8.50 -6.97
N LEU A 135 -0.39 -7.45 -6.56
CA LEU A 135 -0.87 -6.07 -6.62
C LEU A 135 -1.31 -5.66 -8.04
N PHE A 136 -0.56 -6.07 -9.07
CA PHE A 136 -0.92 -5.82 -10.47
C PHE A 136 -1.96 -6.80 -11.03
N SER A 137 -2.34 -7.84 -10.27
CA SER A 137 -3.39 -8.81 -10.64
C SER A 137 -4.78 -8.50 -10.04
N ILE A 138 -4.89 -7.46 -9.22
CA ILE A 138 -6.14 -7.03 -8.60
C ILE A 138 -6.59 -5.68 -9.15
N THR A 139 -7.89 -5.40 -9.07
CA THR A 139 -8.45 -4.11 -9.49
C THR A 139 -8.44 -3.14 -8.33
N LEU A 140 -7.84 -1.97 -8.52
CA LEU A 140 -7.72 -0.90 -7.52
C LEU A 140 -8.42 0.34 -8.08
N PRO A 141 -9.76 0.39 -8.07
CA PRO A 141 -10.55 1.37 -8.84
C PRO A 141 -10.42 2.80 -8.30
N GLY A 142 -10.01 2.96 -7.05
CA GLY A 142 -9.86 4.24 -6.35
C GLY A 142 -8.42 4.74 -6.22
N LEU A 143 -7.42 3.94 -6.61
CA LEU A 143 -6.02 4.23 -6.28
C LEU A 143 -5.50 5.39 -7.12
N LEU A 144 -4.99 6.43 -6.45
CA LEU A 144 -4.44 7.66 -7.01
C LEU A 144 -2.92 7.67 -6.93
N GLU A 145 -2.37 7.17 -5.81
CA GLU A 145 -0.94 7.19 -5.52
C GLU A 145 -0.43 5.80 -5.17
N LEU A 146 0.63 5.37 -5.85
CA LEU A 146 1.29 4.09 -5.62
C LEU A 146 2.79 4.31 -5.48
N SER A 147 3.34 3.92 -4.34
CA SER A 147 4.78 3.84 -4.11
C SER A 147 5.16 2.40 -3.83
N ILE A 148 6.13 1.87 -4.56
CA ILE A 148 6.66 0.53 -4.32
C ILE A 148 8.17 0.67 -4.07
N HIS A 149 8.67 0.01 -3.03
CA HIS A 149 10.09 -0.20 -2.80
C HIS A 149 10.35 -1.71 -2.81
N GLY A 150 11.27 -2.18 -3.65
CA GLY A 150 11.61 -3.61 -3.72
C GLY A 150 11.99 -4.10 -5.11
N PHE A 151 11.95 -5.42 -5.29
CA PHE A 151 12.25 -6.09 -6.55
C PHE A 151 10.94 -6.33 -7.33
N TYR A 152 10.80 -5.70 -8.50
CA TYR A 152 9.55 -5.72 -9.26
C TYR A 152 9.56 -6.73 -10.40
N PRO A 153 8.53 -7.58 -10.54
CA PRO A 153 8.03 -7.99 -11.84
C PRO A 153 7.19 -6.86 -12.44
N PHE A 154 7.29 -6.66 -13.76
CA PHE A 154 6.44 -5.72 -14.49
C PHE A 154 5.03 -6.30 -14.70
N PRO A 155 3.99 -5.46 -14.73
CA PRO A 155 2.61 -5.90 -14.98
C PRO A 155 2.52 -6.66 -16.31
N ARG A 156 1.74 -7.75 -16.34
CA ARG A 156 1.45 -8.52 -17.56
C ARG A 156 -0.06 -8.76 -17.81
N LEU A 157 -0.94 -8.05 -17.06
CA LEU A 157 -2.41 -8.17 -16.94
C LEU A 157 -2.87 -9.47 -16.24
N PRO A 158 -3.93 -9.49 -15.38
CA PRO A 158 -5.12 -8.63 -15.37
C PRO A 158 -5.34 -7.87 -14.05
N GLY A 159 -5.59 -6.57 -14.12
CA GLY A 159 -5.90 -5.70 -12.99
C GLY A 159 -5.69 -4.25 -13.42
N THR A 160 -6.67 -3.37 -13.19
CA THR A 160 -6.57 -1.97 -13.61
C THR A 160 -6.54 -1.04 -12.42
N MET A 161 -5.71 0.00 -12.53
CA MET A 161 -5.65 1.14 -11.62
C MET A 161 -6.08 2.38 -12.42
N PRO A 162 -7.37 2.46 -12.81
CA PRO A 162 -7.83 3.43 -13.80
C PRO A 162 -7.67 4.88 -13.35
N LYS A 163 -7.53 5.13 -12.04
CA LYS A 163 -7.36 6.49 -11.48
C LYS A 163 -5.93 6.79 -11.04
N LEU A 164 -4.98 5.88 -11.27
CA LEU A 164 -3.63 6.08 -10.76
C LEU A 164 -2.96 7.24 -11.50
N GLU A 165 -2.59 8.27 -10.76
CA GLU A 165 -1.94 9.47 -11.29
C GLU A 165 -0.44 9.50 -10.98
N ARG A 166 -0.03 8.93 -9.85
CA ARG A 166 1.35 9.01 -9.34
C ARG A 166 1.89 7.61 -9.02
N LEU A 167 2.97 7.23 -9.72
CA LEU A 167 3.68 5.98 -9.50
C LEU A 167 5.14 6.27 -9.13
N HIS A 168 5.57 5.75 -7.97
CA HIS A 168 6.97 5.78 -7.53
C HIS A 168 7.53 4.37 -7.40
N LEU A 169 8.65 4.12 -8.09
CA LEU A 169 9.43 2.89 -8.01
C LEU A 169 10.85 3.21 -7.47
N SER A 170 11.31 2.45 -6.49
CA SER A 170 12.65 2.49 -5.84
C SER A 170 13.20 1.11 -5.43
N GLY A 171 14.51 0.96 -5.32
CA GLY A 171 15.15 -0.31 -4.89
C GLY A 171 15.57 -1.26 -6.02
N ASN A 172 14.91 -1.26 -7.18
CA ASN A 172 15.42 -1.95 -8.38
C ASN A 172 16.40 -1.06 -9.14
N ARG A 173 17.68 -1.45 -9.19
CA ARG A 173 18.75 -0.69 -9.84
C ARG A 173 18.65 -0.64 -11.37
N ASN A 174 17.94 -1.57 -12.00
CA ASN A 174 17.78 -1.64 -13.46
C ASN A 174 16.35 -2.11 -13.83
N PRO A 175 15.38 -1.18 -13.95
CA PRO A 175 13.99 -1.50 -14.25
C PRO A 175 13.73 -1.71 -15.76
N HIS A 176 14.63 -2.43 -16.44
CA HIS A 176 14.50 -2.71 -17.86
C HIS A 176 13.31 -3.61 -18.18
N GLY A 177 12.45 -3.18 -19.11
CA GLY A 177 11.21 -3.84 -19.51
C GLY A 177 9.94 -3.14 -18.99
N LEU A 178 10.09 -2.07 -18.21
CA LEU A 178 8.98 -1.30 -17.64
C LEU A 178 8.11 -0.62 -18.71
N LEU A 179 8.73 -0.08 -19.74
CA LEU A 179 8.13 0.70 -20.83
C LEU A 179 7.90 -0.14 -22.11
N GLN A 180 8.60 -1.28 -22.25
CA GLN A 180 8.60 -2.07 -23.50
C GLN A 180 7.27 -2.73 -23.89
N LEU A 181 6.34 -2.94 -22.94
CA LEU A 181 5.21 -3.85 -23.16
C LEU A 181 3.84 -3.15 -23.26
N GLY A 182 3.77 -1.82 -23.15
CA GLY A 182 2.49 -1.09 -23.04
C GLY A 182 1.63 -1.48 -21.83
N ALA A 183 2.09 -2.45 -21.02
CA ALA A 183 1.37 -2.98 -19.88
C ALA A 183 1.21 -1.95 -18.77
N LEU A 184 2.14 -0.99 -18.65
CA LEU A 184 2.03 0.10 -17.70
C LEU A 184 0.91 1.06 -18.11
N GLU A 185 0.83 1.44 -19.38
CA GLU A 185 -0.24 2.28 -19.93
C GLU A 185 -1.60 1.58 -19.83
N ALA A 186 -1.64 0.28 -20.17
CA ALA A 186 -2.86 -0.52 -20.06
C ALA A 186 -3.33 -0.69 -18.60
N ALA A 187 -2.41 -0.84 -17.65
CA ALA A 187 -2.73 -0.99 -16.24
C ALA A 187 -3.12 0.36 -15.60
N CYS A 188 -2.47 1.46 -16.00
CA CYS A 188 -2.56 2.77 -15.37
C CYS A 188 -2.76 3.88 -16.45
N PRO A 189 -3.94 3.93 -17.11
CA PRO A 189 -4.16 4.80 -18.27
C PRO A 189 -4.13 6.31 -17.96
N ASN A 190 -4.33 6.70 -16.70
CA ASN A 190 -4.31 8.10 -16.26
C ASN A 190 -3.00 8.50 -15.55
N LEU A 191 -1.93 7.72 -15.72
CA LEU A 191 -0.65 7.99 -15.07
C LEU A 191 -0.03 9.29 -15.60
N THR A 192 0.22 10.25 -14.70
CA THR A 192 0.78 11.57 -15.05
C THR A 192 2.18 11.78 -14.48
N HIS A 193 2.51 11.14 -13.37
CA HIS A 193 3.80 11.26 -12.70
C HIS A 193 4.41 9.89 -12.47
N LEU A 194 5.51 9.60 -13.18
CA LEU A 194 6.34 8.42 -12.97
C LEU A 194 7.67 8.85 -12.34
N ARG A 195 7.93 8.39 -11.11
CA ARG A 195 9.22 8.57 -10.44
C ARG A 195 9.92 7.24 -10.34
N ILE A 196 11.18 7.20 -10.75
CA ILE A 196 12.05 6.03 -10.57
C ILE A 196 13.28 6.50 -9.79
N SER A 197 13.60 5.83 -8.69
CA SER A 197 14.71 6.15 -7.78
C SER A 197 15.67 4.96 -7.68
N ASP A 198 16.88 5.21 -7.19
CA ASP A 198 17.95 4.21 -7.00
C ASP A 198 18.43 3.51 -8.29
N VAL A 199 18.19 4.14 -9.44
CA VAL A 199 18.69 3.67 -10.74
C VAL A 199 20.21 3.82 -10.77
N ALA A 200 20.91 2.71 -10.96
CA ALA A 200 22.36 2.68 -11.02
C ALA A 200 22.82 1.60 -12.00
N ILE A 201 23.74 1.95 -12.91
CA ILE A 201 24.31 0.99 -13.90
C ILE A 201 23.20 0.38 -14.78
N ALA A 202 22.18 1.16 -15.12
CA ALA A 202 20.98 0.72 -15.84
C ALA A 202 21.06 0.99 -17.35
N THR A 203 22.17 0.62 -18.01
CA THR A 203 22.36 0.83 -19.46
C THR A 203 21.20 0.28 -20.31
N PRO A 204 20.64 -0.91 -20.03
CA PRO A 204 19.49 -1.42 -20.76
C PRO A 204 18.26 -0.51 -20.61
N PHE A 205 17.93 -0.10 -19.37
CA PHE A 205 16.81 0.80 -19.12
C PHE A 205 17.02 2.19 -19.76
N ALA A 206 18.25 2.70 -19.78
CA ALA A 206 18.56 3.96 -20.46
C ALA A 206 18.27 3.89 -21.97
N ARG A 207 18.54 2.75 -22.63
CA ARG A 207 18.20 2.54 -24.05
C ARG A 207 16.69 2.47 -24.26
N GLU A 208 15.98 1.79 -23.36
CA GLU A 208 14.53 1.72 -23.37
C GLU A 208 13.87 3.10 -23.23
N LEU A 209 14.37 3.95 -22.32
CA LEU A 209 13.88 5.32 -22.15
C LEU A 209 14.08 6.19 -23.40
N HIS A 210 15.14 5.95 -24.18
CA HIS A 210 15.35 6.67 -25.45
C HIS A 210 14.40 6.18 -26.57
N ALA A 211 13.81 5.00 -26.42
CA ALA A 211 12.95 4.39 -27.44
C ALA A 211 11.44 4.60 -27.16
N ALA A 212 11.08 5.03 -25.94
CA ALA A 212 9.72 5.35 -25.51
C ALA A 212 9.38 6.81 -25.77
#